data_AF-A0A955ZSN9-F1
#
_entry.id   AF-A0A955ZSN9-F1
#
_cell.length_a   1.000
_cell.length_b   1.000
_cell.length_c   1.000
_cell.angle_alpha   90.00
_cell.angle_beta   90.00
_cell.angle_gamma   90.00
#
_symmetry.space_group_name_H-M   'P 1'
#
loop_
_entity.id
_entity.type
_entity.pdbx_description
1 polymer ?
#
loop_
_entity_poly.entity_id
_entity_poly.type
_entity_poly.pdbx_seq_one_letter_code
_entity_poly.pdbx_strand_id
1 'polypeptide(L)'
;MSRETNDDPRKLSAMIARVSELAESHAVCSVVVGVAAEEGDLLFPEYLNYLESALRVEDQIFRMTRERAVLYLADVDATKAAEVLVRIFGEFCDEFPTTRTPEFEQRMLEIRPGRGPITVRDVLTAVFGAKDLLH
;
A
#
# COMPACT_ATOMS: atom_id res chain seq x y z
N MET A 1 -22.94 -14.36 5.25
CA MET A 1 -21.50 -14.52 5.51
C MET A 1 -20.93 -13.13 5.71
N SER A 2 -20.57 -12.81 6.95
CA SER A 2 -20.30 -11.45 7.43
C SER A 2 -19.11 -10.84 6.69
N ARG A 3 -19.39 -9.89 5.79
CA ARG A 3 -18.39 -9.08 5.09
C ARG A 3 -17.87 -8.01 6.04
N GLU A 4 -17.03 -8.39 6.99
CA GLU A 4 -16.15 -7.44 7.67
C GLU A 4 -14.93 -7.26 6.74
N THR A 5 -15.12 -6.48 5.68
CA THR A 5 -14.13 -6.30 4.58
C THR A 5 -13.03 -5.28 4.92
N ASN A 6 -13.10 -4.64 6.09
CA ASN A 6 -12.09 -3.67 6.54
C ASN A 6 -11.18 -4.30 7.59
N ASP A 7 -9.88 -4.03 7.46
CA ASP A 7 -8.91 -4.46 8.46
C ASP A 7 -8.98 -3.62 9.74
N ASP A 8 -8.75 -4.27 10.87
CA ASP A 8 -8.72 -3.64 12.19
C ASP A 8 -7.66 -2.53 12.26
N PRO A 9 -7.97 -1.30 12.72
CA PRO A 9 -6.99 -0.21 12.81
C PRO A 9 -5.77 -0.54 13.69
N ARG A 10 -5.91 -1.54 14.57
CA ARG A 10 -4.80 -2.10 15.37
C ARG A 10 -3.75 -2.82 14.50
N LYS A 11 -4.17 -3.46 13.39
CA LYS A 11 -3.25 -4.10 12.44
C LYS A 11 -2.39 -3.07 11.73
N LEU A 12 -2.95 -1.93 11.32
CA LEU A 12 -2.18 -0.84 10.71
C LEU A 12 -1.11 -0.30 11.68
N SER A 13 -1.48 -0.08 12.95
CA SER A 13 -0.53 0.34 13.98
C SER A 13 0.56 -0.70 14.23
N ALA A 14 0.20 -1.99 14.29
CA ALA A 14 1.16 -3.08 14.46
C ALA A 14 2.10 -3.22 13.25
N MET A 15 1.57 -3.06 12.04
CA MET A 15 2.34 -3.06 10.80
C MET A 15 3.38 -1.96 10.83
N ILE A 16 2.99 -0.72 11.10
CA ILE A 16 3.90 0.45 11.13
C ILE A 16 4.92 0.38 12.27
N ALA A 17 4.52 -0.14 13.44
CA ALA A 17 5.46 -0.38 14.53
C ALA A 17 6.54 -1.38 14.11
N ARG A 18 6.15 -2.48 13.43
CA ARG A 18 7.09 -3.47 12.89
C ARG A 18 8.01 -2.87 11.83
N VAL A 19 7.51 -1.97 10.98
CA VAL A 19 8.35 -1.25 10.00
C VAL A 19 9.41 -0.41 10.69
N SER A 20 9.01 0.37 11.69
CA SER A 20 9.93 1.24 12.43
C SER A 20 11.01 0.41 13.14
N GLU A 21 10.61 -0.71 13.75
CA GLU A 21 11.53 -1.66 14.38
C GLU A 21 12.49 -2.30 13.36
N LEU A 22 12.01 -2.69 12.18
CA LEU A 22 12.85 -3.27 11.12
C LEU A 22 13.83 -2.26 10.52
N ALA A 23 13.37 -1.03 10.27
CA ALA A 23 14.20 0.04 9.73
C ALA A 23 15.31 0.46 10.72
N GLU A 24 15.02 0.45 12.03
CA GLU A 24 16.01 0.78 13.06
C GLU A 24 16.94 -0.39 13.39
N SER A 25 16.40 -1.61 13.52
CA SER A 25 17.18 -2.78 13.98
C SER A 25 17.99 -3.46 12.89
N HIS A 26 17.51 -3.41 11.64
CA HIS A 26 18.11 -4.15 10.52
C HIS A 26 18.66 -3.22 9.42
N ALA A 27 18.50 -1.90 9.54
CA ALA A 27 18.90 -0.91 8.53
C ALA A 27 18.31 -1.18 7.13
N VAL A 28 17.10 -1.73 7.08
CA VAL A 28 16.42 -2.11 5.85
C VAL A 28 15.50 -0.99 5.38
N CYS A 29 15.51 -0.67 4.08
CA CYS A 29 14.55 0.25 3.48
C CYS A 29 13.19 -0.44 3.32
N SER A 30 12.11 0.29 3.57
CA SER A 30 10.76 -0.20 3.28
C SER A 30 9.95 0.87 2.60
N VAL A 31 8.92 0.47 1.84
CA VAL A 31 8.04 1.41 1.16
C VAL A 31 6.61 1.18 1.60
N VAL A 32 5.92 2.26 1.94
CA VAL A 32 4.48 2.25 2.14
C VAL A 32 3.81 2.88 0.94
N VAL A 33 2.84 2.21 0.35
CA VAL A 33 2.09 2.68 -0.81
C VAL A 33 0.62 2.84 -0.46
N GLY A 34 0.09 4.04 -0.56
CA GLY A 34 -1.36 4.26 -0.53
C GLY A 34 -1.91 4.11 -1.94
N VAL A 35 -2.96 3.31 -2.06
CA VAL A 35 -3.70 3.13 -3.31
C VAL A 35 -5.15 3.52 -3.07
N ALA A 36 -5.67 4.37 -3.95
CA ALA A 36 -7.06 4.80 -3.95
C ALA A 36 -7.69 4.59 -5.33
N ALA A 37 -8.92 4.12 -5.37
CA ALA A 37 -9.74 4.02 -6.58
C ALA A 37 -10.87 5.06 -6.59
N GLU A 38 -11.51 5.22 -7.75
CA GLU A 38 -12.75 5.99 -7.87
C GLU A 38 -13.89 5.30 -7.08
N GLU A 39 -14.81 6.12 -6.58
CA GLU A 39 -15.94 5.62 -5.79
C GLU A 39 -16.80 4.65 -6.61
N GLY A 40 -17.06 3.46 -6.05
CA GLY A 40 -17.82 2.42 -6.75
C GLY A 40 -17.03 1.56 -7.74
N ASP A 41 -15.70 1.70 -7.83
CA ASP A 41 -14.89 0.79 -8.62
C ASP A 41 -14.99 -0.66 -8.08
N LEU A 42 -15.41 -1.57 -8.95
CA LEU A 42 -15.58 -2.99 -8.63
C LEU A 42 -14.29 -3.80 -8.83
N LEU A 43 -13.34 -3.28 -9.60
CA LEU A 43 -12.05 -3.93 -9.88
C LEU A 43 -11.08 -3.72 -8.74
N PHE A 44 -11.20 -2.65 -7.97
CA PHE A 44 -10.32 -2.37 -6.84
C PHE A 44 -10.23 -3.50 -5.80
N PRO A 45 -11.34 -4.06 -5.26
CA PRO A 45 -11.26 -5.19 -4.33
C PRO A 45 -10.66 -6.45 -4.97
N GLU A 46 -10.90 -6.69 -6.26
CA GLU A 46 -10.32 -7.82 -6.99
C GLU A 46 -8.81 -7.63 -7.18
N TYR A 47 -8.38 -6.41 -7.53
CA TYR A 47 -6.98 -6.04 -7.63
C TYR A 47 -6.25 -6.20 -6.29
N LEU A 48 -6.87 -5.83 -5.17
CA LEU A 48 -6.29 -6.06 -3.84
C LEU A 48 -6.17 -7.55 -3.50
N ASN A 49 -7.17 -8.37 -3.85
CA ASN A 49 -7.07 -9.83 -3.68
C ASN A 49 -5.94 -10.42 -4.53
N TYR A 50 -5.77 -9.89 -5.75
CA TYR A 50 -4.70 -10.30 -6.66
C TYR A 50 -3.32 -9.94 -6.09
N LEU A 51 -3.16 -8.69 -5.65
CA LEU A 51 -1.96 -8.22 -4.97
C LEU A 51 -1.62 -9.07 -3.75
N GLU A 52 -2.61 -9.39 -2.91
CA GLU A 52 -2.41 -10.24 -1.73
C GLU A 52 -1.86 -11.62 -2.09
N SER A 53 -2.21 -12.14 -3.26
CA SER A 53 -1.73 -13.43 -3.76
C SER A 53 -0.37 -13.35 -4.46
N ALA A 54 -0.01 -12.18 -5.01
CA ALA A 54 1.21 -11.97 -5.78
C ALA A 54 2.38 -11.41 -4.95
N LEU A 55 2.09 -10.78 -3.81
CA LEU A 55 3.08 -10.20 -2.92
C LEU A 55 3.77 -11.24 -2.03
N ARG A 56 4.93 -10.87 -1.47
CA ARG A 56 5.68 -11.75 -0.57
C ARG A 56 4.97 -11.87 0.77
N VAL A 57 5.29 -12.92 1.52
CA VAL A 57 4.78 -13.13 2.89
C VAL A 57 5.14 -11.99 3.84
N GLU A 58 6.23 -11.27 3.55
CA GLU A 58 6.71 -10.13 4.35
C GLU A 58 5.96 -8.83 4.04
N ASP A 59 5.43 -8.74 2.82
CA ASP A 59 4.61 -7.63 2.37
C ASP A 59 3.22 -7.73 3.01
N GLN A 60 2.60 -6.60 3.31
CA GLN A 60 1.30 -6.56 3.97
C GLN A 60 0.37 -5.60 3.26
N ILE A 61 -0.89 -5.97 3.16
CA ILE A 61 -1.95 -5.11 2.65
C ILE A 61 -2.91 -4.80 3.79
N PHE A 62 -3.21 -3.53 3.95
CA PHE A 62 -4.19 -3.03 4.91
C PHE A 62 -5.34 -2.36 4.17
N ARG A 63 -6.52 -2.99 4.20
CA ARG A 63 -7.71 -2.46 3.53
C ARG A 63 -8.40 -1.46 4.46
N MET A 64 -8.36 -0.18 4.11
CA MET A 64 -8.99 0.88 4.90
C MET A 64 -10.49 1.00 4.59
N THR A 65 -10.81 1.10 3.31
CA THR A 65 -12.18 1.23 2.81
C THR A 65 -12.32 0.44 1.52
N ARG A 66 -13.53 0.43 0.96
CA ARG A 66 -13.80 -0.22 -0.31
C ARG A 66 -12.98 0.35 -1.47
N GLU A 67 -12.57 1.61 -1.41
CA GLU A 67 -11.76 2.25 -2.46
C GLU A 67 -10.36 2.64 -2.00
N ARG A 68 -9.93 2.31 -0.77
CA ARG A 68 -8.61 2.71 -0.26
C ARG A 68 -7.91 1.58 0.46
N ALA A 69 -6.64 1.39 0.14
CA ALA A 69 -5.78 0.42 0.80
C ALA A 69 -4.35 0.95 0.92
N VAL A 70 -3.68 0.49 1.97
CA VAL A 70 -2.26 0.74 2.20
C VAL A 70 -1.53 -0.56 1.97
N LEU A 71 -0.52 -0.54 1.12
CA LEU A 71 0.42 -1.64 0.95
C LEU A 71 1.71 -1.30 1.65
N TYR A 72 2.29 -2.30 2.27
CA TYR A 72 3.60 -2.26 2.87
C TYR A 72 4.48 -3.26 2.14
N LEU A 73 5.58 -2.76 1.59
CA LEU A 73 6.60 -3.56 0.94
C LEU A 73 7.88 -3.50 1.77
N ALA A 74 8.30 -4.66 2.26
CA ALA A 74 9.49 -4.80 3.08
C ALA A 74 10.74 -5.01 2.20
N ASP A 75 11.90 -4.53 2.67
CA ASP A 75 13.20 -4.73 1.99
C ASP A 75 13.23 -4.26 0.53
N VAL A 76 12.60 -3.12 0.27
CA VAL A 76 12.57 -2.48 -1.05
C VAL A 76 12.72 -0.97 -0.94
N ASP A 77 13.29 -0.38 -1.99
CA ASP A 77 13.32 1.05 -2.25
C ASP A 77 12.14 1.48 -3.14
N ALA A 78 11.90 2.78 -3.23
CA ALA A 78 10.76 3.32 -4.00
C ALA A 78 10.76 2.87 -5.48
N THR A 79 11.94 2.72 -6.09
CA THR A 79 12.09 2.31 -7.49
C THR A 79 11.61 0.88 -7.68
N LYS A 80 12.10 -0.03 -6.83
CA LYS A 80 11.76 -1.45 -6.89
C LYS A 80 10.31 -1.71 -6.54
N ALA A 81 9.78 -0.98 -5.56
CA ALA A 81 8.35 -1.00 -5.22
C ALA A 81 7.49 -0.63 -6.44
N ALA A 82 7.86 0.42 -7.16
CA ALA A 82 7.16 0.82 -8.38
C ALA A 82 7.25 -0.24 -9.49
N GLU A 83 8.42 -0.83 -9.72
CA GLU A 83 8.58 -1.91 -10.71
C GLU A 83 7.70 -3.12 -10.38
N VAL A 84 7.67 -3.54 -9.11
CA VAL A 84 6.83 -4.66 -8.65
C VAL A 84 5.35 -4.36 -8.88
N LEU A 85 4.89 -3.17 -8.48
CA LEU A 85 3.48 -2.79 -8.63
C LEU A 85 3.07 -2.66 -10.09
N VAL A 86 3.90 -2.04 -10.93
CA VAL A 86 3.63 -1.92 -12.37
C VAL A 86 3.56 -3.30 -13.02
N ARG A 87 4.46 -4.22 -12.64
CA ARG A 87 4.45 -5.59 -13.17
C ARG A 87 3.17 -6.33 -12.77
N ILE A 88 2.82 -6.35 -11.48
CA ILE A 88 1.62 -7.04 -10.98
C ILE A 88 0.35 -6.40 -11.58
N PHE A 89 0.32 -5.08 -11.72
CA PHE A 89 -0.81 -4.39 -12.36
C PHE A 89 -0.96 -4.76 -13.84
N GLY A 90 0.16 -4.91 -14.57
CA GLY A 90 0.15 -5.41 -15.93
C GLY A 90 -0.38 -6.84 -16.02
N GLU A 91 0.12 -7.74 -15.17
CA GLU A 91 -0.35 -9.13 -15.08
C GLU A 91 -1.85 -9.20 -14.76
N PHE A 92 -2.33 -8.35 -13.84
CA PHE A 92 -3.75 -8.22 -13.52
C PHE A 92 -4.57 -7.75 -14.72
N CYS A 93 -4.11 -6.77 -15.49
CA CYS A 93 -4.81 -6.29 -16.68
C CYS A 93 -4.87 -7.35 -17.79
N ASP A 94 -3.83 -8.18 -17.92
CA ASP A 94 -3.79 -9.28 -18.87
C ASP A 94 -4.75 -10.41 -18.46
N GLU A 95 -4.83 -10.71 -17.15
CA GLU A 95 -5.68 -11.77 -16.60
C GLU A 95 -7.16 -11.36 -16.52
N PHE A 96 -7.43 -10.07 -16.26
CA PHE A 96 -8.76 -9.47 -16.17
C PHE A 96 -8.94 -8.39 -17.25
N PRO A 97 -9.10 -8.77 -18.52
CA PRO A 97 -9.29 -7.82 -19.60
C PRO A 97 -10.62 -7.08 -19.43
N THR A 98 -10.54 -5.79 -19.13
CA THR A 98 -11.70 -4.90 -18.94
C THR A 98 -11.82 -3.92 -20.11
N THR A 99 -13.03 -3.42 -20.36
CA THR A 99 -13.29 -2.42 -21.43
C THR A 99 -12.58 -1.09 -21.17
N ARG A 100 -12.19 -0.82 -19.91
CA ARG A 100 -11.41 0.35 -19.49
C ARG A 100 -10.33 -0.12 -18.53
N THR A 101 -9.08 0.27 -18.80
CA THR A 101 -7.97 0.04 -17.88
C THR A 101 -8.29 0.72 -16.54
N PRO A 102 -8.21 0.00 -15.42
CA PRO A 102 -8.47 0.59 -14.12
C PRO A 102 -7.48 1.73 -13.83
N GLU A 103 -7.98 2.84 -13.28
CA GLU A 103 -7.15 3.98 -12.89
C GLU A 103 -7.13 4.06 -11.37
N PHE A 104 -5.99 3.72 -10.77
CA PHE A 104 -5.79 3.79 -9.32
C PHE A 104 -4.79 4.90 -8.99
N GLU A 105 -5.14 5.83 -8.11
CA GLU A 105 -4.18 6.79 -7.57
C GLU A 105 -3.22 6.05 -6.63
N GLN A 106 -1.92 6.16 -6.89
CA GLN A 106 -0.87 5.53 -6.09
C GLN A 106 0.08 6.59 -5.55
N ARG A 107 0.39 6.52 -4.26
CA ARG A 107 1.42 7.36 -3.63
C ARG A 107 2.33 6.52 -2.76
N MET A 108 3.63 6.72 -2.94
CA MET A 108 4.66 5.96 -2.23
C MET A 108 5.38 6.83 -1.22
N LEU A 109 5.56 6.30 -0.02
CA LEU A 109 6.40 6.85 1.03
C LEU A 109 7.53 5.86 1.30
N GLU A 110 8.75 6.26 0.97
CA GLU A 110 9.95 5.50 1.32
C GLU A 110 10.35 5.75 2.78
N ILE A 111 10.51 4.67 3.53
CA ILE A 111 10.97 4.65 4.91
C ILE A 111 12.42 4.19 4.88
N ARG A 112 13.32 5.15 5.12
CA ARG A 112 14.76 4.90 5.20
C ARG A 112 15.20 4.73 6.65
N PRO A 113 16.25 3.93 6.90
CA PRO A 113 16.87 3.86 8.22
C PRO A 113 17.34 5.24 8.68
N GLY A 114 17.14 5.54 9.97
CA GLY A 114 17.55 6.81 10.59
C GLY A 114 16.57 7.97 10.46
N ARG A 115 15.38 7.78 9.85
CA ARG A 115 14.34 8.82 9.76
C ARG A 115 13.61 9.08 11.10
N GLY A 116 13.84 8.23 12.11
CA GLY A 116 13.16 8.26 13.40
C GLY A 116 11.80 7.53 13.37
N PRO A 117 11.10 7.45 14.51
CA PRO A 117 9.85 6.70 14.62
C PRO A 117 8.77 7.35 13.74
N ILE A 118 8.21 6.57 12.82
CA ILE A 118 7.15 7.01 11.92
C ILE A 118 5.80 6.66 12.55
N THR A 119 4.88 7.62 12.62
CA THR A 119 3.53 7.36 13.14
C THR A 119 2.58 6.97 12.03
N VAL A 120 1.50 6.25 12.39
CA VAL A 120 0.40 5.93 11.47
C VAL A 120 -0.19 7.16 10.82
N ARG A 121 -0.29 8.27 11.59
CA ARG A 121 -0.79 9.53 11.07
C ARG A 121 0.11 10.07 9.97
N ASP A 122 1.43 10.07 10.17
CA ASP A 122 2.38 10.58 9.18
C ASP A 122 2.33 9.76 7.89
N VAL A 123 2.23 8.43 8.00
CA VAL A 123 2.08 7.53 6.86
C VAL A 123 0.80 7.86 6.10
N LEU A 124 -0.36 7.84 6.77
CA LEU A 124 -1.64 8.10 6.13
C LEU A 124 -1.71 9.50 5.50
N THR A 125 -1.11 10.50 6.15
CA THR A 125 -1.00 11.85 5.58
C THR A 125 -0.07 11.89 4.36
N ALA A 126 1.03 11.13 4.36
CA ALA A 126 1.91 11.08 3.19
C ALA A 126 1.28 10.36 2.00
N VAL A 127 0.57 9.25 2.25
CA VAL A 127 0.05 8.40 1.17
C VAL A 127 -1.38 8.75 0.72
N PHE A 128 -2.18 9.41 1.56
CA PHE A 128 -3.55 9.85 1.22
C PHE A 128 -3.82 11.33 1.48
N GLY A 129 -2.90 12.06 2.09
CA GLY A 129 -3.10 13.48 2.34
C GLY A 129 -3.31 14.21 1.03
N ALA A 130 -4.28 15.13 1.01
CA ALA A 130 -4.30 16.16 -0.02
C ALA A 130 -2.92 16.80 -0.03
N LYS A 131 -2.36 17.02 -1.23
CA LYS A 131 -1.12 17.78 -1.41
C LYS A 131 -1.32 19.10 -0.69
N ASP A 132 -0.83 19.23 0.54
CA ASP A 132 -0.75 20.53 1.17
C ASP A 132 0.29 21.26 0.34
N LEU A 133 -0.22 22.12 -0.54
CA LEU A 133 0.53 23.11 -1.27
C LEU A 133 1.19 24.00 -0.20
N LEU A 134 2.33 23.56 0.33
CA LEU A 134 3.21 24.39 1.14
C LEU A 134 3.62 25.58 0.27
N HIS A 135 2.98 26.72 0.53
CA HIS A 135 3.45 28.06 0.25
C HIS A 135 4.54 28.43 1.26
#